data_AF-A0A7X8HPU7-F1
#
_entry.id   AF-A0A7X8HPU7-F1
#
_cell.length_a   1.000
_cell.length_b   1.000
_cell.length_c   1.000
_cell.angle_alpha   90.00
_cell.angle_beta   90.00
_cell.angle_gamma   90.00
#
_symmetry.space_group_name_H-M   'P 1'
#
loop_
_entity.id
_entity.type
_entity.pdbx_description
1 polymer ?
#
loop_
_entity_poly.entity_id
_entity_poly.type
_entity_poly.pdbx_seq_one_letter_code
_entity_poly.pdbx_strand_id
1 'polypeptide(L)'
;MYPQTHVYFAEALIGRQSDQVTLGSILPDMLVGRGFNHLEAHSKGAEIYCFLRKNSALSDFRLAVPTHGFVPKGLDYYGDEKYLDFEKGYCFEKARPFTTKTIEACNIPPEMGWWKAHNIIEMGVELLVGAAGDYSGRLKSAFTNRALVSEVDEMLCTLWPDRDIGFSRRVKRFAGLINVEKPSVESLAQKYKVQMQVRHQTEIDTKKTARLIHQAAESVSEDIYQFFENVAVSVQRNIEELQRDFKMGQHVG
;
A
#
# COMPACT_ATOMS: atom_id res chain seq x y z
N MET A 1 -0.42 3.69 -2.89
CA MET A 1 -1.83 3.72 -2.41
C MET A 1 -1.84 3.75 -0.88
N TYR A 2 -2.98 4.02 -0.25
CA TYR A 2 -3.08 4.06 1.23
C TYR A 2 -3.55 2.72 1.82
N PRO A 3 -3.35 2.49 3.13
CA PRO A 3 -3.45 1.15 3.72
C PRO A 3 -4.83 0.48 3.60
N GLN A 4 -5.94 1.20 3.78
CA GLN A 4 -7.27 0.57 3.67
C GLN A 4 -7.55 0.16 2.22
N THR A 5 -7.07 0.94 1.24
CA THR A 5 -7.12 0.61 -0.18
C THR A 5 -6.38 -0.69 -0.49
N HIS A 6 -5.20 -0.91 0.10
CA HIS A 6 -4.47 -2.17 -0.07
C HIS A 6 -5.21 -3.37 0.53
N VAL A 7 -5.84 -3.20 1.70
CA VAL A 7 -6.64 -4.25 2.33
C VAL A 7 -7.86 -4.57 1.45
N TYR A 8 -8.62 -3.56 1.03
CA TYR A 8 -9.75 -3.70 0.10
C TYR A 8 -9.35 -4.48 -1.15
N PHE A 9 -8.26 -4.06 -1.80
CA PHE A 9 -7.82 -4.66 -3.05
C PHE A 9 -7.38 -6.12 -2.88
N ALA A 10 -6.62 -6.42 -1.82
CA ALA A 10 -6.17 -7.77 -1.53
C ALA A 10 -7.33 -8.71 -1.19
N GLU A 11 -8.30 -8.25 -0.39
CA GLU A 11 -9.50 -9.04 -0.07
C GLU A 11 -10.33 -9.35 -1.31
N ALA A 12 -10.52 -8.37 -2.19
CA ALA A 12 -11.25 -8.54 -3.45
C ALA A 12 -10.55 -9.56 -4.38
N LEU A 13 -9.23 -9.49 -4.48
CA LEU A 13 -8.44 -10.40 -5.31
C LEU A 13 -8.40 -11.83 -4.75
N ILE A 14 -8.21 -11.97 -3.44
CA ILE A 14 -8.06 -13.29 -2.78
C ILE A 14 -9.43 -13.95 -2.52
N GLY A 15 -10.50 -13.16 -2.46
CA GLY A 15 -11.88 -13.62 -2.25
C GLY A 15 -12.19 -13.99 -0.79
N ARG A 16 -11.38 -13.56 0.17
CA ARG A 16 -11.63 -13.75 1.61
C ARG A 16 -10.93 -12.72 2.47
N GLN A 17 -11.41 -12.58 3.70
CA GLN A 17 -10.92 -11.64 4.70
C GLN A 17 -10.21 -12.40 5.81
N SER A 18 -9.04 -11.93 6.21
CA SER A 18 -8.33 -12.41 7.40
C SER A 18 -7.29 -11.38 7.87
N ASP A 19 -6.84 -11.51 9.12
CA ASP A 19 -5.73 -10.70 9.63
C ASP A 19 -4.45 -10.93 8.82
N GLN A 20 -4.26 -12.14 8.28
CA GLN A 20 -3.16 -12.48 7.39
C GLN A 20 -3.23 -11.71 6.07
N VAL A 21 -4.40 -11.66 5.43
CA VAL A 21 -4.60 -10.85 4.22
C VAL A 21 -4.31 -9.39 4.50
N THR A 22 -4.87 -8.87 5.59
CA THR A 22 -4.69 -7.46 6.00
C THR A 22 -3.23 -7.13 6.24
N LEU A 23 -2.51 -7.95 7.02
CA LEU A 23 -1.12 -7.68 7.39
C LEU A 23 -0.17 -7.87 6.20
N GLY A 24 -0.43 -8.85 5.35
CA GLY A 24 0.36 -9.12 4.16
C GLY A 24 0.23 -8.00 3.12
N SER A 25 -0.99 -7.50 2.90
CA SER A 25 -1.26 -6.48 1.87
C SER A 25 -0.66 -5.11 2.18
N ILE A 26 -0.26 -4.84 3.42
CA ILE A 26 0.37 -3.57 3.85
C ILE A 26 1.80 -3.78 4.38
N LEU A 27 2.34 -5.00 4.27
CA LEU A 27 3.68 -5.33 4.75
C LEU A 27 4.76 -4.39 4.18
N PRO A 28 4.79 -4.09 2.87
CA PRO A 28 5.88 -3.27 2.31
C PRO A 28 6.01 -1.91 2.98
N ASP A 29 4.89 -1.24 3.27
CA ASP A 29 4.91 0.05 3.98
C ASP A 29 5.44 -0.05 5.41
N MET A 30 5.15 -1.14 6.11
CA MET A 30 5.69 -1.38 7.45
C MET A 30 7.21 -1.67 7.42
N LEU A 31 7.71 -2.24 6.32
CA LEU A 31 9.13 -2.52 6.14
C LEU A 31 9.96 -1.25 5.88
N VAL A 32 9.38 -0.18 5.34
CA VAL A 32 10.10 1.07 5.07
C VAL A 32 10.70 1.67 6.35
N GLY A 33 12.01 1.88 6.37
CA GLY A 33 12.73 2.45 7.52
C GLY A 33 14.13 1.88 7.68
N ARG A 34 14.58 1.73 8.93
CA ARG A 34 15.93 1.20 9.22
C ARG A 34 16.12 -0.14 8.49
N GLY A 35 17.08 -0.20 7.56
CA GLY A 35 17.39 -1.43 6.82
C GLY A 35 16.56 -1.70 5.57
N PHE A 36 15.53 -0.92 5.23
CA PHE A 36 14.87 -0.99 3.92
C PHE A 36 14.46 0.39 3.43
N ASN A 37 14.94 0.79 2.24
CA ASN A 37 14.38 1.95 1.56
C ASN A 37 13.02 1.58 0.90
N HIS A 38 12.31 2.59 0.40
CA HIS A 38 10.99 2.41 -0.21
C HIS A 38 11.00 1.38 -1.35
N LEU A 39 11.87 1.57 -2.34
CA LEU A 39 11.99 0.70 -3.50
C LEU A 39 12.32 -0.74 -3.10
N GLU A 40 13.23 -0.90 -2.15
CA GLU A 40 13.63 -2.22 -1.66
C GLU A 40 12.46 -2.93 -0.97
N ALA A 41 11.80 -2.28 -0.01
CA ALA A 41 10.67 -2.84 0.72
C ALA A 41 9.53 -3.26 -0.23
N HIS A 42 9.19 -2.38 -1.18
CA HIS A 42 8.16 -2.62 -2.18
C HIS A 42 8.54 -3.65 -3.23
N SER A 43 9.81 -4.06 -3.31
CA SER A 43 10.28 -5.12 -4.22
C SER A 43 10.45 -6.49 -3.55
N LYS A 44 10.06 -6.64 -2.27
CA LYS A 44 10.21 -7.92 -1.53
C LYS A 44 9.09 -8.93 -1.75
N GLY A 45 8.05 -8.57 -2.49
CA GLY A 45 6.84 -9.39 -2.60
C GLY A 45 7.09 -10.81 -3.11
N ALA A 46 7.83 -10.94 -4.21
CA ALA A 46 8.18 -12.23 -4.81
C ALA A 46 9.07 -13.09 -3.90
N GLU A 47 10.04 -12.48 -3.21
CA GLU A 47 10.95 -13.17 -2.30
C GLU A 47 10.19 -13.79 -1.13
N ILE A 48 9.35 -13.01 -0.46
CA ILE A 48 8.51 -13.46 0.65
C ILE A 48 7.52 -14.53 0.18
N TYR A 49 6.89 -14.32 -0.98
CA TYR A 49 5.96 -15.28 -1.57
C TYR A 49 6.62 -16.65 -1.76
N CYS A 50 7.81 -16.67 -2.36
CA CYS A 50 8.58 -17.88 -2.63
C CYS A 50 9.03 -18.57 -1.35
N PHE A 51 9.51 -17.82 -0.36
CA PHE A 51 9.92 -18.35 0.94
C PHE A 51 8.78 -19.09 1.64
N LEU A 52 7.57 -18.52 1.61
CA LEU A 52 6.40 -19.07 2.29
C LEU A 52 5.69 -20.21 1.56
N ARG A 53 6.16 -20.64 0.38
CA ARG A 53 5.44 -21.64 -0.46
C ARG A 53 5.06 -22.93 0.25
N LYS A 54 5.90 -23.41 1.17
CA LYS A 54 5.68 -24.66 1.92
C LYS A 54 5.08 -24.43 3.31
N ASN A 55 4.90 -23.17 3.72
CA ASN A 55 4.33 -22.83 5.00
C ASN A 55 2.81 -22.68 4.86
N SER A 56 2.06 -23.68 5.34
CA SER A 56 0.59 -23.66 5.30
C SER A 56 -0.02 -22.68 6.31
N ALA A 57 0.69 -22.36 7.40
CA ALA A 57 0.19 -21.49 8.46
C ALA A 57 0.04 -20.04 7.98
N LEU A 58 0.97 -19.55 7.15
CA LEU A 58 0.94 -18.20 6.57
C LEU A 58 0.44 -18.16 5.11
N SER A 59 -0.49 -19.06 4.77
CA SER A 59 -0.95 -19.22 3.38
C SER A 59 -1.66 -17.99 2.81
N ASP A 60 -2.50 -17.33 3.60
CA ASP A 60 -3.19 -16.10 3.21
C ASP A 60 -2.23 -14.91 3.15
N PHE A 61 -1.33 -14.82 4.14
CA PHE A 61 -0.32 -13.78 4.19
C PHE A 61 0.57 -13.83 2.95
N ARG A 62 1.01 -15.04 2.58
CA ARG A 62 1.77 -15.29 1.36
C ARG A 62 1.04 -14.77 0.11
N LEU A 63 -0.26 -15.01 -0.02
CA LEU A 63 -1.04 -14.57 -1.18
C LEU A 63 -1.25 -13.05 -1.21
N ALA A 64 -1.33 -12.40 -0.05
CA ALA A 64 -1.58 -10.96 0.06
C ALA A 64 -0.33 -10.09 -0.15
N VAL A 65 0.85 -10.55 0.28
CA VAL A 65 2.10 -9.80 0.10
C VAL A 65 2.37 -9.32 -1.35
N PRO A 66 2.22 -10.15 -2.40
CA PRO A 66 2.48 -9.71 -3.78
C PRO A 66 1.45 -8.73 -4.34
N THR A 67 0.34 -8.44 -3.64
CA THR A 67 -0.69 -7.52 -4.16
C THR A 67 -0.33 -6.05 -4.00
N HIS A 68 0.74 -5.72 -3.28
CA HIS A 68 1.07 -4.34 -2.90
C HIS A 68 2.07 -3.68 -3.86
N GLY A 69 3.32 -4.11 -3.87
CA GLY A 69 4.45 -3.31 -4.38
C GLY A 69 4.80 -3.49 -5.86
N PHE A 70 6.10 -3.56 -6.16
CA PHE A 70 6.64 -3.53 -7.52
C PHE A 70 7.12 -4.87 -8.06
N VAL A 71 7.53 -5.79 -7.18
CA VAL A 71 8.00 -7.14 -7.56
C VAL A 71 7.29 -8.21 -6.71
N PRO A 72 6.33 -8.97 -7.27
CA PRO A 72 5.75 -8.75 -8.60
C PRO A 72 4.98 -7.42 -8.64
N LYS A 73 4.58 -6.99 -9.84
CA LYS A 73 3.83 -5.75 -10.03
C LYS A 73 2.46 -5.87 -9.35
N GLY A 74 2.32 -5.21 -8.20
CA GLY A 74 1.13 -5.10 -7.38
C GLY A 74 0.40 -3.77 -7.59
N LEU A 75 -0.53 -3.44 -6.70
CA LEU A 75 -1.37 -2.25 -6.79
C LEU A 75 -0.58 -0.95 -6.96
N ASP A 76 0.50 -0.76 -6.20
CA ASP A 76 1.32 0.45 -6.28
C ASP A 76 2.10 0.55 -7.58
N TYR A 77 2.51 -0.56 -8.19
CA TYR A 77 3.06 -0.49 -9.54
C TYR A 77 2.07 0.15 -10.52
N TYR A 78 0.80 -0.24 -10.47
CA TYR A 78 -0.21 0.29 -11.37
C TYR A 78 -0.73 1.67 -10.94
N GLY A 79 -0.71 1.98 -9.65
CA GLY A 79 -0.98 3.31 -9.12
C GLY A 79 0.10 4.33 -9.49
N ASP A 80 1.38 3.91 -9.43
CA ASP A 80 2.52 4.83 -9.47
C ASP A 80 3.31 4.80 -10.77
N GLU A 81 3.59 3.62 -11.30
CA GLU A 81 4.62 3.43 -12.34
C GLU A 81 4.03 3.30 -13.74
N LYS A 82 3.00 2.45 -13.93
CA LYS A 82 2.42 2.23 -15.26
C LYS A 82 0.99 1.70 -15.22
N TYR A 83 0.06 2.39 -15.89
CA TYR A 83 -1.30 1.90 -16.10
C TYR A 83 -1.74 2.09 -17.56
N LEU A 84 -2.17 1.01 -18.22
CA LEU A 84 -2.63 1.05 -19.62
C LEU A 84 -1.68 1.84 -20.56
N ASP A 85 -2.23 2.77 -21.33
CA ASP A 85 -1.54 3.66 -22.27
C ASP A 85 -1.02 4.95 -21.63
N PHE A 86 -1.25 5.16 -20.33
CA PHE A 86 -0.80 6.35 -19.61
C PHE A 86 0.73 6.47 -19.58
N GLU A 87 1.23 7.71 -19.49
CA GLU A 87 2.68 7.96 -19.31
C GLU A 87 3.18 7.29 -18.03
N LYS A 88 2.43 7.42 -16.93
CA LYS A 88 2.74 6.82 -15.64
C LYS A 88 1.59 5.97 -15.06
N GLY A 89 1.63 5.69 -13.76
CA GLY A 89 0.55 5.01 -13.06
C GLY A 89 -0.71 5.86 -12.93
N TYR A 90 -1.83 5.20 -12.62
CA TYR A 90 -3.15 5.81 -12.54
C TYR A 90 -3.20 7.04 -11.61
N CYS A 91 -2.63 6.93 -10.40
CA CYS A 91 -2.65 8.00 -9.40
C CYS A 91 -1.85 9.23 -9.86
N PHE A 92 -0.73 9.03 -10.55
CA PHE A 92 0.02 10.15 -11.12
C PHE A 92 -0.75 10.83 -12.24
N GLU A 93 -1.33 10.09 -13.19
CA GLU A 93 -2.07 10.74 -14.26
C GLU A 93 -3.27 11.53 -13.75
N LYS A 94 -4.04 10.93 -12.83
CA LYS A 94 -5.17 11.61 -12.18
C LYS A 94 -4.74 12.83 -11.38
N ALA A 95 -3.50 12.87 -10.91
CA ALA A 95 -2.97 13.98 -10.11
C ALA A 95 -2.59 15.23 -10.92
N ARG A 96 -2.44 15.14 -12.25
CA ARG A 96 -1.98 16.30 -13.06
C ARG A 96 -2.77 17.59 -12.80
N PRO A 97 -4.12 17.59 -12.77
CA PRO A 97 -4.90 18.80 -12.51
C PRO A 97 -4.76 19.36 -11.09
N PHE A 98 -4.22 18.58 -10.14
CA PHE A 98 -4.09 18.93 -8.74
C PHE A 98 -2.70 19.46 -8.38
N THR A 99 -1.72 19.36 -9.28
CA THR A 99 -0.30 19.68 -9.04
C THR A 99 -0.09 21.08 -8.45
N THR A 100 -0.54 22.12 -9.15
CA THR A 100 -0.34 23.52 -8.71
C THR A 100 -1.00 23.80 -7.36
N LYS A 101 -2.23 23.32 -7.16
CA LYS A 101 -2.94 23.51 -5.89
C LYS A 101 -2.28 22.74 -4.74
N THR A 102 -1.69 21.58 -5.04
CA THR A 102 -0.96 20.77 -4.05
C THR A 102 0.34 21.46 -3.64
N ILE A 103 1.08 22.03 -4.60
CA ILE A 103 2.28 22.85 -4.35
C ILE A 103 1.94 23.98 -3.37
N GLU A 104 0.87 24.73 -3.65
CA GLU A 104 0.41 25.82 -2.80
C GLU A 104 -0.04 25.34 -1.42
N ALA A 105 -0.89 24.31 -1.35
CA ALA A 105 -1.44 23.82 -0.10
C ALA A 105 -0.37 23.19 0.81
N CYS A 106 0.66 22.58 0.22
CA CYS A 106 1.71 21.89 0.98
C CYS A 106 2.98 22.72 1.20
N ASN A 107 3.06 23.92 0.64
CA ASN A 107 4.25 24.78 0.69
C ASN A 107 5.53 23.99 0.33
N ILE A 108 5.51 23.36 -0.85
CA ILE A 108 6.59 22.52 -1.37
C ILE A 108 7.15 23.12 -2.66
N PRO A 109 8.37 22.77 -3.08
CA PRO A 109 8.89 23.25 -4.34
C PRO A 109 8.22 22.56 -5.54
N PRO A 110 8.18 23.21 -6.73
CA PRO A 110 7.41 22.71 -7.88
C PRO A 110 7.76 21.31 -8.36
N GLU A 111 9.04 20.91 -8.28
CA GLU A 111 9.53 19.60 -8.68
C GLU A 111 8.95 18.45 -7.86
N MET A 112 8.46 18.73 -6.65
CA MET A 112 7.75 17.76 -5.81
C MET A 112 6.25 17.72 -6.09
N GLY A 113 5.72 18.68 -6.85
CA GLY A 113 4.28 18.91 -6.97
C GLY A 113 3.52 17.70 -7.48
N TRP A 114 3.98 17.10 -8.59
CA TRP A 114 3.28 15.96 -9.19
C TRP A 114 3.33 14.72 -8.29
N TRP A 115 4.48 14.48 -7.65
CA TRP A 115 4.63 13.42 -6.65
C TRP A 115 3.71 13.64 -5.45
N LYS A 116 3.57 14.86 -4.96
CA LYS A 116 2.69 15.12 -3.81
C LYS A 116 1.22 15.16 -4.19
N ALA A 117 0.91 15.47 -5.45
CA ALA A 117 -0.45 15.43 -5.95
C ALA A 117 -0.96 13.98 -6.12
N HIS A 118 -0.11 12.99 -6.45
CA HIS A 118 -0.58 11.59 -6.44
C HIS A 118 -1.02 11.16 -5.04
N ASN A 119 -0.32 11.58 -3.98
CA ASN A 119 -0.75 11.28 -2.61
C ASN A 119 -2.16 11.83 -2.31
N ILE A 120 -2.53 12.97 -2.91
CA ILE A 120 -3.89 13.52 -2.80
C ILE A 120 -4.89 12.59 -3.49
N ILE A 121 -4.57 12.07 -4.69
CA ILE A 121 -5.40 11.08 -5.38
C ILE A 121 -5.57 9.82 -4.54
N GLU A 122 -4.47 9.27 -4.02
CA GLU A 122 -4.53 8.08 -3.18
C GLU A 122 -5.36 8.27 -1.92
N MET A 123 -5.27 9.44 -1.27
CA MET A 123 -6.13 9.77 -0.14
C MET A 123 -7.60 9.93 -0.55
N GLY A 124 -7.87 10.41 -1.78
CA GLY A 124 -9.21 10.43 -2.35
C GLY A 124 -9.77 9.01 -2.55
N VAL A 125 -8.95 8.09 -3.06
CA VAL A 125 -9.29 6.66 -3.18
C VAL A 125 -9.51 6.03 -1.81
N GLU A 126 -8.65 6.29 -0.84
CA GLU A 126 -8.76 5.82 0.54
C GLU A 126 -10.08 6.26 1.19
N LEU A 127 -10.53 7.49 0.92
CA LEU A 127 -11.81 8.00 1.39
C LEU A 127 -12.99 7.19 0.83
N LEU A 128 -12.98 6.90 -0.48
CA LEU A 128 -14.02 6.11 -1.13
C LEU A 128 -14.04 4.67 -0.62
N VAL A 129 -12.88 4.03 -0.52
CA VAL A 129 -12.73 2.67 0.01
C VAL A 129 -13.18 2.59 1.46
N GLY A 130 -12.74 3.52 2.31
CA GLY A 130 -13.13 3.55 3.71
C GLY A 130 -14.61 3.87 3.93
N ALA A 131 -15.30 4.46 2.95
CA ALA A 131 -16.74 4.62 2.98
C ALA A 131 -17.49 3.31 2.65
N ALA A 132 -16.91 2.44 1.81
CA ALA A 132 -17.52 1.21 1.33
C ALA A 132 -17.47 0.03 2.32
N GLY A 133 -16.56 0.05 3.31
CA GLY A 133 -16.43 -1.04 4.28
C GLY A 133 -15.68 -0.66 5.55
N ASP A 134 -15.68 -1.54 6.55
CA ASP A 134 -14.95 -1.34 7.81
C ASP A 134 -13.50 -1.86 7.74
N TYR A 135 -12.68 -1.20 6.92
CA TYR A 135 -11.26 -1.50 6.82
C TYR A 135 -10.46 -1.01 8.03
N SER A 136 -10.98 -0.02 8.76
CA SER A 136 -10.45 0.37 10.07
C SER A 136 -10.46 -0.78 11.07
N GLY A 137 -11.58 -1.51 11.19
CA GLY A 137 -11.70 -2.68 12.04
C GLY A 137 -10.74 -3.79 11.63
N ARG A 138 -10.56 -4.01 10.32
CA ARG A 138 -9.59 -4.98 9.78
C ARG A 138 -8.15 -4.65 10.20
N LEU A 139 -7.71 -3.41 9.99
CA LEU A 139 -6.38 -2.95 10.39
C LEU A 139 -6.15 -3.10 11.90
N LYS A 140 -7.13 -2.68 12.71
CA LYS A 140 -7.05 -2.81 14.19
C LYS A 140 -6.93 -4.26 14.62
N SER A 141 -7.72 -5.16 14.03
CA SER A 141 -7.66 -6.60 14.30
C SER A 141 -6.26 -7.14 13.99
N ALA A 142 -5.76 -6.93 12.77
CA ALA A 142 -4.46 -7.42 12.35
C ALA A 142 -3.30 -6.89 13.20
N PHE A 143 -3.32 -5.60 13.56
CA PHE A 143 -2.26 -5.01 14.40
C PHE A 143 -2.29 -5.47 15.86
N THR A 144 -3.45 -5.94 16.35
CA THR A 144 -3.59 -6.43 17.73
C THR A 144 -3.45 -7.94 17.84
N ASN A 145 -3.43 -8.66 16.71
CA ASN A 145 -3.16 -10.09 16.64
C ASN A 145 -1.68 -10.41 16.93
N ARG A 146 -1.34 -10.49 18.22
CA ARG A 146 0.04 -10.69 18.67
C ARG A 146 0.65 -12.01 18.20
N ALA A 147 -0.15 -13.06 18.08
CA ALA A 147 0.32 -14.35 17.61
C ALA A 147 0.78 -14.25 16.15
N LEU A 148 -0.07 -13.71 15.27
CA LEU A 148 0.27 -13.49 13.87
C LEU A 148 1.46 -12.54 13.70
N VAL A 149 1.50 -11.43 14.45
CA VAL A 149 2.63 -10.50 14.38
C VAL A 149 3.95 -11.17 14.79
N SER A 150 3.93 -12.02 15.82
CA SER A 150 5.12 -12.79 16.24
C SER A 150 5.54 -13.79 15.17
N GLU A 151 4.60 -14.53 14.60
CA GLU A 151 4.86 -15.51 13.55
C GLU A 151 5.45 -14.86 12.29
N VAL A 152 4.94 -13.69 11.90
CA VAL A 152 5.51 -12.91 10.79
C VAL A 152 6.89 -12.38 11.15
N ASP A 153 7.15 -11.93 12.38
CA ASP A 153 8.48 -11.47 12.79
C ASP A 153 9.52 -12.61 12.72
N GLU A 154 9.19 -13.79 13.23
CA GLU A 154 10.02 -14.99 13.16
C GLU A 154 10.32 -15.40 11.71
N MET A 155 9.29 -15.36 10.85
CA MET A 155 9.41 -15.62 9.43
C MET A 155 10.37 -14.64 8.76
N LEU A 156 10.22 -13.33 9.01
CA LEU A 156 11.08 -12.30 8.42
C LEU A 156 12.52 -12.38 8.94
N CYS A 157 12.72 -12.72 10.21
CA CYS A 157 14.05 -12.94 10.78
C CYS A 157 14.73 -14.18 10.18
N THR A 158 13.96 -15.22 9.84
CA THR A 158 14.48 -16.41 9.16
C THR A 158 14.83 -16.10 7.70
N LEU A 159 14.00 -15.31 7.02
CA LEU A 159 14.23 -14.90 5.64
C LEU A 159 15.43 -13.95 5.52
N TRP A 160 15.62 -13.04 6.49
CA TRP A 160 16.68 -12.03 6.49
C TRP A 160 17.46 -12.04 7.82
N PRO A 161 18.31 -13.07 8.07
CA PRO A 161 18.98 -13.25 9.36
C PRO A 161 19.95 -12.12 9.72
N ASP A 162 20.50 -11.43 8.73
CA ASP A 162 21.45 -10.34 8.92
C ASP A 162 20.79 -8.97 9.13
N ARG A 163 19.46 -8.92 9.29
CA ARG A 163 18.69 -7.66 9.42
C ARG A 163 17.95 -7.58 10.74
N ASP A 164 18.06 -6.42 11.41
CA ASP A 164 17.20 -6.04 12.53
C ASP A 164 15.80 -5.68 12.00
N ILE A 165 14.95 -6.69 11.85
CA ILE A 165 13.56 -6.50 11.42
C ILE A 165 12.77 -5.85 12.54
N GLY A 166 12.66 -6.49 13.71
CA GLY A 166 11.89 -6.00 14.84
C GLY A 166 10.46 -5.63 14.44
N PHE A 167 9.75 -6.55 13.80
CA PHE A 167 8.49 -6.31 13.10
C PHE A 167 7.40 -5.77 14.03
N SER A 168 7.30 -6.28 15.25
CA SER A 168 6.37 -5.77 16.27
C SER A 168 6.50 -4.26 16.51
N ARG A 169 7.73 -3.72 16.47
CA ARG A 169 7.98 -2.28 16.62
C ARG A 169 7.59 -1.51 15.36
N ARG A 170 7.74 -2.11 14.18
CA ARG A 170 7.30 -1.53 12.90
C ARG A 170 5.80 -1.40 12.83
N VAL A 171 5.05 -2.43 13.22
CA VAL A 171 3.59 -2.41 13.32
C VAL A 171 3.12 -1.25 14.20
N LYS A 172 3.68 -1.12 15.41
CA LYS A 172 3.34 -0.02 16.34
C LYS A 172 3.64 1.36 15.76
N ARG A 173 4.81 1.54 15.14
CA ARG A 173 5.18 2.80 14.49
C ARG A 173 4.24 3.11 13.33
N PHE A 174 3.94 2.13 12.50
CA PHE A 174 3.08 2.28 11.33
C PHE A 174 1.66 2.69 11.73
N ALA A 175 1.08 2.04 12.75
CA ALA A 175 -0.23 2.39 13.29
C ALA A 175 -0.32 3.87 13.75
N GLY A 176 0.79 4.45 14.25
CA GLY A 176 0.85 5.87 14.60
C GLY A 176 0.84 6.83 13.39
N LEU A 177 1.35 6.37 12.25
CA LEU A 177 1.54 7.19 11.03
C LEU A 177 0.34 7.15 10.07
N ILE A 178 -0.51 6.14 10.19
CA ILE A 178 -1.68 5.96 9.32
C ILE A 178 -2.97 6.35 10.04
N ASN A 179 -4.07 6.45 9.28
CA ASN A 179 -5.40 6.53 9.87
C ASN A 179 -5.95 5.11 10.08
N VAL A 180 -5.99 4.67 11.34
CA VAL A 180 -6.59 3.39 11.75
C VAL A 180 -8.09 3.51 12.00
N GLU A 181 -8.63 4.73 12.02
CA GLU A 181 -10.07 4.99 12.07
C GLU A 181 -10.65 5.10 10.66
N LYS A 182 -11.99 5.14 10.57
CA LYS A 182 -12.67 5.41 9.30
C LYS A 182 -12.18 6.77 8.75
N PRO A 183 -11.71 6.83 7.48
CA PRO A 183 -11.15 8.04 6.94
C PRO A 183 -12.22 9.11 6.71
N SER A 184 -11.91 10.32 7.14
CA SER A 184 -12.51 11.58 6.70
C SER A 184 -11.44 12.44 6.02
N VAL A 185 -11.85 13.41 5.20
CA VAL A 185 -10.92 14.34 4.54
C VAL A 185 -10.05 15.11 5.55
N GLU A 186 -10.60 15.47 6.71
CA GLU A 186 -9.87 16.14 7.78
C GLU A 186 -8.84 15.20 8.43
N SER A 187 -9.24 13.96 8.73
CA SER A 187 -8.35 12.98 9.36
C SER A 187 -7.17 12.61 8.45
N LEU A 188 -7.42 12.47 7.13
CA LEU A 188 -6.39 12.20 6.13
C LEU A 188 -5.46 13.39 5.97
N ALA A 189 -5.98 14.61 5.84
CA ALA A 189 -5.17 15.82 5.77
C ALA A 189 -4.29 16.01 7.03
N GLN A 190 -4.82 15.70 8.22
CA GLN A 190 -4.05 15.78 9.46
C GLN A 190 -2.94 14.72 9.54
N LYS A 191 -3.19 13.50 9.08
CA LYS A 191 -2.15 12.47 8.99
C LYS A 191 -1.10 12.83 7.93
N TYR A 192 -1.53 13.37 6.81
CA TYR A 192 -0.61 13.85 5.78
C TYR A 192 0.27 14.99 6.28
N LYS A 193 -0.25 15.90 7.10
CA LYS A 193 0.55 16.92 7.79
C LYS A 193 1.69 16.30 8.60
N VAL A 194 1.41 15.28 9.41
CA VAL A 194 2.45 14.58 10.19
C VAL A 194 3.50 13.95 9.27
N GLN A 195 3.08 13.31 8.18
CA GLN A 195 4.00 12.72 7.21
C GLN A 195 4.88 13.78 6.52
N MET A 196 4.30 14.93 6.16
CA MET A 196 5.00 16.05 5.52
C MET A 196 6.02 16.70 6.46
N GLN A 197 5.67 16.90 7.74
CA GLN A 197 6.60 17.37 8.76
C GLN A 197 7.76 16.39 8.95
N VAL A 198 7.47 15.10 9.11
CA VAL A 198 8.50 14.07 9.39
C VAL A 198 9.44 13.86 8.21
N ARG A 199 8.92 13.86 6.97
CA ARG A 199 9.71 13.52 5.78
C ARG A 199 10.34 14.72 5.07
N HIS A 200 9.66 15.87 5.09
CA HIS A 200 10.00 17.04 4.29
C HIS A 200 10.18 18.31 5.12
N GLN A 201 9.98 18.24 6.44
CA GLN A 201 10.13 19.37 7.36
C GLN A 201 9.30 20.60 6.95
N THR A 202 8.12 20.36 6.36
CA THR A 202 7.20 21.41 5.92
C THR A 202 5.86 21.36 6.64
N GLU A 203 5.29 22.53 6.86
CA GLU A 203 3.92 22.71 7.34
C GLU A 203 2.98 22.80 6.14
N ILE A 204 1.80 22.17 6.24
CA ILE A 204 0.79 22.21 5.18
C ILE A 204 -0.50 22.89 5.68
N ASP A 205 -1.24 23.50 4.76
CA ASP A 205 -2.60 23.96 5.00
C ASP A 205 -3.55 22.76 4.95
N THR A 206 -3.90 22.23 6.13
CA THR A 206 -4.77 21.06 6.25
C THR A 206 -6.18 21.31 5.74
N LYS A 207 -6.68 22.56 5.76
CA LYS A 207 -8.00 22.89 5.22
C LYS A 207 -8.00 22.87 3.69
N LYS A 208 -6.99 23.45 3.05
CA LYS A 208 -6.82 23.36 1.59
C LYS A 208 -6.58 21.91 1.17
N THR A 209 -5.74 21.18 1.90
CA THR A 209 -5.46 19.77 1.65
C THR A 209 -6.72 18.91 1.74
N ALA A 210 -7.56 19.08 2.77
CA ALA A 210 -8.81 18.35 2.90
C ALA A 210 -9.76 18.59 1.72
N ARG A 211 -9.85 19.84 1.21
CA ARG A 211 -10.63 20.15 0.00
C ARG A 211 -10.07 19.47 -1.24
N LEU A 212 -8.74 19.41 -1.37
CA LEU A 212 -8.09 18.70 -2.49
C LEU A 212 -8.37 17.20 -2.44
N ILE A 213 -8.34 16.58 -1.25
CA ILE A 213 -8.68 15.17 -1.07
C ILE A 213 -10.14 14.90 -1.48
N HIS A 214 -11.08 15.77 -1.09
CA HIS A 214 -12.48 15.67 -1.53
C HIS A 214 -12.60 15.73 -3.05
N GLN A 215 -11.99 16.74 -3.67
CA GLN A 215 -12.01 16.92 -5.13
C GLN A 215 -11.36 15.75 -5.86
N ALA A 216 -10.31 15.16 -5.28
CA ALA A 216 -9.66 13.97 -5.81
C ALA A 216 -10.55 12.74 -5.72
N ALA A 217 -11.29 12.56 -4.61
CA ALA A 217 -12.28 11.49 -4.49
C ALA A 217 -13.38 11.62 -5.57
N GLU A 218 -13.88 12.85 -5.80
CA GLU A 218 -14.85 13.11 -6.87
C GLU A 218 -14.28 12.76 -8.25
N SER A 219 -13.03 13.16 -8.55
CA SER A 219 -12.42 12.98 -9.88
C SER A 219 -12.08 11.53 -10.25
N VAL A 220 -12.02 10.62 -9.28
CA VAL A 220 -11.79 9.19 -9.50
C VAL A 220 -13.04 8.34 -9.27
N SER A 221 -14.12 8.92 -8.74
CA SER A 221 -15.32 8.16 -8.34
C SER A 221 -15.97 7.37 -9.48
N GLU A 222 -15.88 7.86 -10.71
CA GLU A 222 -16.48 7.23 -11.89
C GLU A 222 -15.67 6.05 -12.43
N ASP A 223 -14.36 5.99 -12.21
CA ASP A 223 -13.48 5.00 -12.85
C ASP A 223 -12.58 4.19 -11.91
N ILE A 224 -12.60 4.48 -10.59
CA ILE A 224 -11.77 3.77 -9.62
C ILE A 224 -12.07 2.26 -9.55
N TYR A 225 -13.34 1.86 -9.70
CA TYR A 225 -13.72 0.44 -9.71
C TYR A 225 -13.17 -0.27 -10.95
N GLN A 226 -13.27 0.37 -12.12
CA GLN A 226 -12.70 -0.18 -13.35
C GLN A 226 -11.16 -0.31 -13.24
N PHE A 227 -10.51 0.68 -12.61
CA PHE A 227 -9.09 0.58 -12.28
C PHE A 227 -8.79 -0.65 -11.42
N PHE A 228 -9.53 -0.88 -10.33
CA PHE A 228 -9.32 -2.05 -9.48
C PHE A 228 -9.56 -3.37 -10.22
N GLU A 229 -10.59 -3.48 -11.05
CA GLU A 229 -10.86 -4.69 -11.83
C GLU A 229 -9.71 -5.00 -12.80
N ASN A 230 -9.27 -4.00 -13.56
CA ASN A 230 -8.16 -4.15 -14.53
C ASN A 230 -6.86 -4.56 -13.83
N VAL A 231 -6.57 -3.92 -12.69
CA VAL A 231 -5.38 -4.21 -11.91
C VAL A 231 -5.48 -5.57 -11.24
N ALA A 232 -6.65 -5.99 -10.75
CA ALA A 232 -6.84 -7.31 -10.16
C ALA A 232 -6.51 -8.43 -11.14
N VAL A 233 -6.98 -8.34 -12.40
CA VAL A 233 -6.63 -9.29 -13.47
C VAL A 233 -5.12 -9.35 -13.69
N SER A 234 -4.47 -8.18 -13.72
CA SER A 234 -3.02 -8.10 -13.96
C SER A 234 -2.21 -8.68 -12.79
N VAL A 235 -2.55 -8.32 -11.55
CA VAL A 235 -1.90 -8.82 -10.34
C VAL A 235 -2.11 -10.32 -10.17
N GLN A 236 -3.32 -10.82 -10.43
CA GLN A 236 -3.62 -12.26 -10.40
C GLN A 236 -2.70 -13.03 -11.36
N ARG A 237 -2.56 -12.55 -12.61
CA ARG A 237 -1.62 -13.15 -13.58
C ARG A 237 -0.18 -13.13 -13.09
N ASN A 238 0.28 -12.01 -12.51
CA ASN A 238 1.65 -11.90 -12.01
C ASN A 238 1.91 -12.89 -10.85
N ILE A 239 0.92 -13.12 -9.99
CA ILE A 239 1.00 -14.13 -8.91
C ILE A 239 1.02 -15.56 -9.48
N GLU A 240 0.25 -15.84 -10.52
CA GLU A 240 0.26 -17.14 -11.21
C GLU A 240 1.61 -17.42 -11.90
N GLU A 241 2.25 -16.40 -12.47
CA GLU A 241 3.59 -16.52 -13.06
C GLU A 241 4.63 -16.94 -12.00
N LEU A 242 4.61 -16.32 -10.81
CA LEU A 242 5.45 -16.74 -9.67
C LEU A 242 5.21 -18.21 -9.27
N GLN A 243 3.99 -18.72 -9.44
CA GLN A 243 3.69 -20.13 -9.16
C GLN A 243 4.34 -21.06 -10.20
N ARG A 244 4.35 -20.66 -11.48
CA ARG A 244 4.85 -21.45 -12.61
C ARG A 244 6.38 -21.49 -12.68
N ASP A 245 7.06 -20.35 -12.52
CA ASP A 245 8.52 -20.28 -12.67
C ASP A 245 9.26 -21.24 -11.73
N PHE A 246 8.69 -21.45 -10.54
CA PHE A 246 9.19 -22.45 -9.61
C PHE A 246 9.00 -23.90 -10.09
N LYS A 247 7.87 -24.24 -10.72
CA LYS A 247 7.64 -25.61 -11.21
C LYS A 247 8.68 -26.00 -12.26
N MET A 248 9.11 -25.04 -13.07
CA MET A 248 10.19 -25.26 -14.05
C MET A 248 11.55 -25.39 -13.38
N GLY A 249 11.85 -24.59 -12.34
CA GLY A 249 13.10 -24.69 -11.58
C GLY A 249 13.31 -26.01 -10.82
N GLN A 250 12.25 -26.77 -10.52
CA GLN A 250 12.35 -28.08 -9.87
C GLN A 250 12.59 -29.27 -10.83
N HIS A 251 12.50 -29.07 -12.15
CA HIS A 251 12.74 -30.11 -13.15
C HIS A 251 14.12 -30.04 -13.82
N VAL A 252 14.98 -29.11 -13.37
CA VAL A 252 16.33 -28.91 -13.90
C VAL A 252 17.41 -29.12 -12.81
N GLY A 253 17.03 -29.71 -11.68
CA GLY A 253 17.92 -29.98 -10.53
C GLY A 253 18.05 -31.46 -10.20
#